data_AF-A0A928C4Y0-F1
#
_entry.id   AF-A0A928C4Y0-F1
#
_cell.length_a   1.000
_cell.length_b   1.000
_cell.length_c   1.000
_cell.angle_alpha   90.00
_cell.angle_beta   90.00
_cell.angle_gamma   90.00
#
_symmetry.space_group_name_H-M   'P 1'
#
loop_
_entity.id
_entity.type
_entity.pdbx_description
1 polymer ?
#
loop_
_entity_poly.entity_id
_entity_poly.type
_entity_poly.pdbx_seq_one_letter_code
_entity_poly.pdbx_strand_id
1 'polypeptide(L)'
;MFTSMVIIVAEMPCTAAPKVFTNIRLVFYESRKYTYFFLSEYEKRGFCHTKKERNGHFSERIIVNLQKQELMENPVYSPQVIEFVTVASESVSFFEKSASFEKKDYLTRLSKLLAIIYQKTSMLPDFEPVYDEDLEQFVTESDYEFVHQGILSLLGDSDSFAEYSDTDNPWSEMPELEASSISENIADIYQDLKDFLMRYQMGNEDIMNDALHLCQRSFREYWGEKLLSALKAIHHTLYCTADSDEDDRQPQSENSFLHRRMNDYQEENDNEWN
;
A
#
# COMPACT_ATOMS: atom_id res chain seq x y z
N MET A 1 -13.19 7.23 6.51
CA MET A 1 -12.82 6.00 5.78
C MET A 1 -13.49 6.09 4.42
N PHE A 2 -12.74 6.47 3.39
CA PHE A 2 -13.23 6.48 2.02
C PHE A 2 -12.92 5.10 1.44
N THR A 3 -13.94 4.29 1.20
CA THR A 3 -13.78 3.04 0.44
C THR A 3 -13.67 3.40 -1.03
N SER A 4 -12.45 3.41 -1.56
CA SER A 4 -12.20 3.42 -3.00
C SER A 4 -12.53 2.04 -3.58
N MET A 5 -13.37 2.01 -4.61
CA MET A 5 -13.80 0.79 -5.29
C MET A 5 -12.98 0.66 -6.58
N VAL A 6 -12.26 -0.44 -6.75
CA VAL A 6 -11.55 -0.77 -7.99
C VAL A 6 -12.54 -1.43 -8.94
N ILE A 7 -12.83 -0.79 -10.07
CA ILE A 7 -13.68 -1.36 -11.13
C ILE A 7 -12.77 -1.70 -12.31
N ILE A 8 -12.74 -2.99 -12.68
CA ILE A 8 -12.07 -3.47 -13.88
C ILE A 8 -13.03 -3.23 -15.05
N VAL A 9 -12.70 -2.31 -15.95
CA VAL A 9 -13.49 -2.06 -17.17
C VAL A 9 -12.71 -2.63 -18.37
N ALA A 10 -13.30 -3.62 -19.05
CA ALA A 10 -12.81 -4.08 -20.33
C ALA A 10 -13.54 -3.30 -21.44
N GLU A 11 -12.82 -2.51 -22.23
CA GLU A 11 -13.38 -1.89 -23.44
C GLU A 11 -13.31 -2.88 -24.60
N MET A 12 -14.46 -3.20 -25.21
CA MET A 12 -14.52 -3.99 -26.44
C MET A 12 -14.58 -3.05 -27.66
N PRO A 13 -13.65 -3.13 -28.62
CA PRO A 13 -13.87 -2.54 -29.93
C PRO A 13 -15.00 -3.30 -30.64
N CYS A 14 -16.11 -2.60 -30.87
CA CYS A 14 -17.20 -3.05 -31.73
C CYS A 14 -16.66 -3.22 -33.15
N THR A 15 -16.09 -4.39 -33.50
CA THR A 15 -15.93 -5.00 -34.85
C THR A 15 -14.62 -5.79 -35.01
N ALA A 16 -14.48 -6.94 -34.33
CA ALA A 16 -13.66 -8.06 -34.84
C ALA A 16 -13.94 -9.34 -34.04
N ALA A 17 -13.84 -10.49 -34.71
CA ALA A 17 -13.95 -11.84 -34.18
C ALA A 17 -13.00 -12.11 -32.98
N PRO A 18 -13.22 -13.16 -32.16
CA PRO A 18 -12.53 -13.32 -30.88
C PRO A 18 -11.05 -13.65 -31.14
N LYS A 19 -10.20 -12.65 -30.97
CA LYS A 19 -8.76 -12.81 -30.80
C LYS A 19 -8.41 -11.96 -29.59
N VAL A 20 -7.84 -12.63 -28.58
CA VAL A 20 -7.06 -12.12 -27.44
C VAL A 20 -7.44 -10.71 -26.98
N PHE A 21 -8.06 -10.60 -25.81
CA PHE A 21 -8.33 -9.31 -25.16
C PHE A 21 -6.99 -8.62 -24.85
N THR A 22 -6.66 -7.55 -25.58
CA THR A 22 -5.39 -6.84 -25.43
C THR A 22 -5.48 -5.56 -24.61
N ASN A 23 -6.62 -5.20 -24.02
CA ASN A 23 -6.74 -3.96 -23.24
C ASN A 23 -7.75 -4.12 -22.09
N ILE A 24 -7.24 -4.42 -20.89
CA ILE A 24 -7.97 -4.23 -19.63
C ILE A 24 -7.51 -2.88 -19.08
N ARG A 25 -8.45 -1.95 -18.87
CA ARG A 25 -8.14 -0.63 -18.30
C ARG A 25 -8.74 -0.54 -16.91
N LEU A 26 -7.89 -0.44 -15.89
CA LEU A 26 -8.34 -0.17 -14.52
C LEU A 26 -8.74 1.31 -14.42
N VAL A 27 -10.02 1.58 -14.14
CA VAL A 27 -10.52 2.94 -13.94
C VAL A 27 -10.96 3.08 -12.49
N PHE A 28 -10.27 3.93 -11.74
CA PHE A 28 -10.62 4.25 -10.35
C PHE A 28 -11.74 5.30 -10.35
N TYR A 29 -12.88 4.99 -9.74
CA TYR A 29 -14.01 5.91 -9.62
C TYR A 29 -14.27 6.25 -8.15
N GLU A 30 -14.32 7.54 -7.82
CA GLU A 30 -14.64 8.01 -6.47
C GLU A 30 -16.14 8.35 -6.41
N SER A 31 -16.94 7.52 -5.73
CA SER A 31 -18.34 7.87 -5.46
C SER A 31 -18.84 7.34 -4.13
N ARG A 32 -19.41 8.26 -3.34
CA ARG A 32 -20.08 7.99 -2.06
C ARG A 32 -21.47 7.41 -2.34
N LYS A 33 -21.63 6.07 -2.31
CA LYS A 33 -22.84 5.35 -1.83
C LYS A 33 -22.87 3.87 -2.27
N TYR A 34 -22.86 2.99 -1.25
CA TYR A 34 -23.41 1.63 -1.18
C TYR A 34 -22.72 0.42 -1.86
N THR A 35 -22.63 -0.63 -1.03
CA THR A 35 -22.97 -2.07 -1.20
C THR A 35 -22.54 -2.80 -2.47
N TYR A 36 -21.71 -3.84 -2.25
CA TYR A 36 -21.30 -4.90 -3.18
C TYR A 36 -22.36 -5.25 -4.25
N PHE A 37 -22.05 -4.91 -5.50
CA PHE A 37 -22.70 -5.41 -6.71
C PHE A 37 -21.60 -5.66 -7.76
N PHE A 38 -20.98 -6.84 -7.74
CA PHE A 38 -20.14 -7.30 -8.84
C PHE A 38 -21.05 -7.79 -9.98
N LEU A 39 -21.00 -7.09 -11.11
CA LEU A 39 -21.57 -7.44 -12.42
C LEU A 39 -23.05 -7.89 -12.39
N SER A 40 -23.95 -6.94 -12.11
CA SER A 40 -25.36 -7.03 -12.49
C SER A 40 -25.67 -5.92 -13.49
N GLU A 41 -26.27 -6.30 -14.62
CA GLU A 41 -26.76 -5.45 -15.73
C GLU A 41 -25.74 -4.96 -16.77
N TYR A 42 -25.28 -5.88 -17.63
CA TYR A 42 -25.09 -5.59 -19.06
C TYR A 42 -26.29 -6.05 -19.90
N GLU A 43 -27.50 -6.00 -19.32
CA GLU A 43 -28.75 -6.11 -20.07
C GLU A 43 -29.34 -4.71 -20.24
N LYS A 44 -29.58 -4.32 -21.51
CA LYS A 44 -30.26 -3.11 -22.02
C LYS A 44 -29.35 -1.97 -22.45
N ARG A 45 -28.70 -2.16 -23.60
CA ARG A 45 -28.88 -1.28 -24.78
C ARG A 45 -28.35 -2.02 -26.01
N GLY A 46 -29.28 -2.32 -26.91
CA GLY A 46 -29.13 -3.37 -27.90
C GLY A 46 -28.35 -2.99 -29.16
N PHE A 47 -28.03 -4.04 -29.91
CA PHE A 47 -27.96 -4.20 -31.38
C PHE A 47 -27.59 -5.70 -31.56
N CYS A 48 -28.10 -6.53 -32.46
CA CYS A 48 -28.99 -6.41 -33.60
C CYS A 48 -29.64 -7.79 -33.81
N HIS A 49 -30.88 -7.84 -34.27
CA HIS A 49 -31.51 -9.09 -34.73
C HIS A 49 -30.83 -9.61 -35.99
N THR A 50 -30.49 -10.91 -36.01
CA THR A 50 -30.60 -11.73 -37.23
C THR A 50 -31.10 -13.14 -36.92
N LYS A 51 -32.31 -13.39 -37.43
CA LYS A 51 -32.95 -14.68 -37.79
C LYS A 51 -32.88 -15.86 -36.81
N LYS A 52 -34.03 -16.04 -36.15
CA LYS A 52 -34.67 -17.28 -35.73
C LYS A 52 -34.61 -18.34 -36.85
N GLU A 53 -34.08 -19.54 -36.59
CA GLU A 53 -34.73 -20.80 -37.01
C GLU A 53 -34.25 -22.05 -36.25
N ARG A 54 -35.24 -22.68 -35.60
CA ARG A 54 -35.54 -24.10 -35.34
C ARG A 54 -34.49 -25.04 -34.71
N ASN A 55 -34.90 -25.47 -33.51
CA ASN A 55 -34.76 -26.81 -32.93
C ASN A 55 -33.35 -27.22 -32.46
N GLY A 56 -33.07 -26.89 -31.20
CA GLY A 56 -31.98 -27.48 -30.44
C GLY A 56 -31.86 -26.77 -29.10
N HIS A 57 -32.30 -27.43 -28.04
CA HIS A 57 -32.16 -26.95 -26.68
C HIS A 57 -30.67 -27.02 -26.31
N PHE A 58 -29.95 -25.90 -26.39
CA PHE A 58 -28.60 -25.78 -25.85
C PHE A 58 -28.57 -24.62 -24.86
N SER A 59 -28.11 -24.91 -23.65
CA SER A 59 -28.05 -23.98 -22.53
C SER A 59 -27.04 -22.85 -22.81
N GLU A 60 -27.53 -21.64 -23.06
CA GLU A 60 -26.69 -20.43 -23.17
C GLU A 60 -26.03 -20.00 -21.83
N ARG A 61 -26.24 -20.74 -20.74
CA ARG A 61 -25.74 -20.39 -19.39
C ARG A 61 -24.34 -20.92 -19.03
N ILE A 62 -23.64 -21.61 -19.93
CA ILE A 62 -22.37 -22.28 -19.60
C ILE A 62 -21.13 -21.47 -20.03
N ILE A 63 -21.21 -20.58 -21.02
CA ILE A 63 -20.01 -19.93 -21.58
C ILE A 63 -19.45 -18.80 -20.68
N VAL A 64 -20.27 -18.16 -19.84
CA VAL A 64 -19.80 -17.07 -18.95
C VAL A 64 -19.13 -17.62 -17.67
N ASN A 65 -19.48 -18.83 -17.24
CA ASN A 65 -18.92 -19.41 -16.00
C ASN A 65 -17.58 -20.11 -16.20
N LEU A 66 -17.30 -20.66 -17.39
CA LEU A 66 -16.04 -21.35 -17.67
C LEU A 66 -14.85 -20.38 -17.77
N GLN A 67 -15.00 -19.23 -18.43
CA GLN A 67 -13.93 -18.21 -18.51
C GLN A 67 -13.68 -17.50 -17.17
N LYS A 68 -14.70 -17.42 -16.30
CA LYS A 68 -14.56 -16.91 -14.94
C LYS A 68 -13.74 -17.85 -14.04
N GLN A 69 -13.71 -19.14 -14.34
CA GLN A 69 -12.87 -20.10 -13.60
C GLN A 69 -11.40 -20.00 -14.01
N GLU A 70 -11.09 -19.86 -15.30
CA GLU A 70 -9.69 -19.80 -15.79
C GLU A 70 -8.98 -18.47 -15.43
N LEU A 71 -9.67 -17.33 -15.45
CA LEU A 71 -9.10 -16.03 -15.06
C LEU A 71 -8.80 -15.91 -13.54
N MET A 72 -9.48 -16.70 -12.71
CA MET A 72 -9.34 -16.67 -11.24
C MET A 72 -8.27 -17.63 -10.72
N GLU A 73 -7.59 -18.37 -11.60
CA GLU A 73 -6.48 -19.27 -11.23
C GLU A 73 -5.13 -18.56 -11.20
N ASN A 74 -4.96 -17.45 -11.94
CA ASN A 74 -3.69 -16.73 -11.94
C ASN A 74 -3.49 -16.00 -10.60
N PRO A 75 -2.39 -16.25 -9.85
CA PRO A 75 -2.14 -15.65 -8.54
C PRO A 75 -2.12 -14.13 -8.54
N VAL A 76 -1.85 -13.48 -9.68
CA VAL A 76 -1.90 -12.01 -9.81
C VAL A 76 -3.29 -11.45 -9.53
N TYR A 77 -4.37 -12.22 -9.70
CA TYR A 77 -5.73 -11.79 -9.39
C TYR A 77 -6.24 -12.32 -8.04
N SER A 78 -5.36 -12.88 -7.21
CA SER A 78 -5.73 -13.38 -5.90
C SER A 78 -6.31 -12.26 -5.01
N PRO A 79 -7.24 -12.58 -4.08
CA PRO A 79 -7.82 -11.58 -3.19
C PRO A 79 -6.78 -10.76 -2.43
N GLN A 80 -5.68 -11.39 -2.01
CA GLN A 80 -4.57 -10.76 -1.31
C GLN A 80 -3.90 -9.69 -2.16
N VAL A 81 -3.65 -9.98 -3.45
CA VAL A 81 -3.08 -9.01 -4.39
C VAL A 81 -4.04 -7.85 -4.61
N ILE A 82 -5.34 -8.11 -4.81
CA ILE A 82 -6.33 -7.05 -5.03
C ILE A 82 -6.44 -6.13 -3.82
N GLU A 83 -6.41 -6.68 -2.61
CA GLU A 83 -6.37 -5.89 -1.37
C GLU A 83 -5.11 -5.03 -1.28
N PHE A 84 -3.94 -5.61 -1.59
CA PHE A 84 -2.67 -4.88 -1.63
C PHE A 84 -2.71 -3.74 -2.66
N VAL A 85 -3.10 -4.01 -3.90
CA VAL A 85 -3.22 -3.02 -4.99
C VAL A 85 -4.15 -1.87 -4.58
N THR A 86 -5.25 -2.19 -3.89
CA THR A 86 -6.19 -1.17 -3.41
C THR A 86 -5.53 -0.24 -2.38
N VAL A 87 -4.81 -0.80 -1.40
CA VAL A 87 -4.11 0.00 -0.38
C VAL A 87 -2.93 0.77 -0.98
N ALA A 88 -2.18 0.18 -1.91
CA ALA A 88 -1.09 0.84 -2.61
C ALA A 88 -1.60 2.07 -3.39
N SER A 89 -2.71 1.91 -4.12
CA SER A 89 -3.35 3.01 -4.87
C SER A 89 -3.84 4.13 -3.94
N GLU A 90 -4.47 3.77 -2.81
CA GLU A 90 -4.88 4.75 -1.80
C GLU A 90 -3.67 5.48 -1.19
N SER A 91 -2.58 4.76 -0.90
CA SER A 91 -1.36 5.32 -0.31
C SER A 91 -0.70 6.32 -1.25
N VAL A 92 -0.50 5.94 -2.51
CA VAL A 92 0.05 6.82 -3.56
C VAL A 92 -0.80 8.08 -3.71
N SER A 93 -2.12 7.94 -3.79
CA SER A 93 -3.01 9.11 -3.88
C SER A 93 -2.98 9.99 -2.63
N PHE A 94 -2.75 9.40 -1.45
CA PHE A 94 -2.63 10.14 -0.21
C PHE A 94 -1.31 10.92 -0.12
N PHE A 95 -0.20 10.33 -0.57
CA PHE A 95 1.12 10.99 -0.60
C PHE A 95 1.11 12.22 -1.51
N GLU A 96 0.50 12.11 -2.70
CA GLU A 96 0.33 13.21 -3.67
C GLU A 96 -0.53 14.39 -3.14
N LYS A 97 -1.30 14.18 -2.06
CA LYS A 97 -2.28 15.15 -1.53
C LYS A 97 -1.85 15.78 -0.20
N SER A 98 -0.58 15.71 0.18
CA SER A 98 -0.07 16.21 1.48
C SER A 98 -0.50 17.65 1.80
N ALA A 99 -0.45 18.55 0.81
CA ALA A 99 -0.80 19.97 0.95
C ALA A 99 -2.27 20.23 1.35
N SER A 100 -3.15 19.22 1.28
CA SER A 100 -4.57 19.34 1.62
C SER A 100 -4.89 19.03 3.09
N PHE A 101 -3.88 18.73 3.91
CA PHE A 101 -4.06 18.27 5.29
C PHE A 101 -3.36 19.17 6.29
N GLU A 102 -3.88 19.21 7.52
CA GLU A 102 -3.14 19.70 8.67
C GLU A 102 -2.14 18.64 9.15
N LYS A 103 -0.98 19.07 9.67
CA LYS A 103 0.14 18.20 10.06
C LYS A 103 -0.28 17.02 10.96
N LYS A 104 -1.02 17.28 12.05
CA LYS A 104 -1.44 16.23 13.00
C LYS A 104 -2.39 15.21 12.36
N ASP A 105 -3.32 15.69 11.55
CA ASP A 105 -4.28 14.85 10.81
C ASP A 105 -3.58 14.01 9.76
N TYR A 106 -2.61 14.60 9.05
CA TYR A 106 -1.79 13.91 8.06
C TYR A 106 -0.99 12.78 8.72
N LEU A 107 -0.22 13.08 9.76
CA LEU A 107 0.60 12.10 10.49
C LEU A 107 -0.25 10.95 11.06
N THR A 108 -1.44 11.26 11.61
CA THR A 108 -2.35 10.24 12.16
C THR A 108 -2.92 9.31 11.08
N ARG A 109 -3.13 9.80 9.85
CA ARG A 109 -3.59 8.97 8.73
C ARG A 109 -2.43 8.22 8.09
N LEU A 110 -1.29 8.87 7.93
CA LEU A 110 -0.06 8.30 7.42
C LEU A 110 0.35 7.08 8.25
N SER A 111 0.36 7.17 9.59
CA SER A 111 0.72 6.05 10.45
C SER A 111 -0.16 4.81 10.22
N LYS A 112 -1.45 5.01 9.96
CA LYS A 112 -2.41 3.93 9.67
C LYS A 112 -2.20 3.35 8.28
N LEU A 113 -1.97 4.19 7.28
CA LEU A 113 -1.70 3.75 5.91
C LEU A 113 -0.40 2.95 5.83
N LEU A 114 0.67 3.42 6.46
CA LEU A 114 1.95 2.71 6.53
C LEU A 114 1.81 1.35 7.23
N ALA A 115 1.09 1.28 8.34
CA ALA A 115 0.85 0.00 9.02
C ALA A 115 0.07 -0.99 8.12
N ILE A 116 -0.95 -0.52 7.40
CA ILE A 116 -1.78 -1.37 6.55
C ILE A 116 -1.01 -1.82 5.30
N ILE A 117 -0.26 -0.93 4.63
CA ILE A 117 0.50 -1.32 3.43
C ILE A 117 1.58 -2.34 3.79
N TYR A 118 2.30 -2.15 4.90
CA TYR A 118 3.25 -3.15 5.40
C TYR A 118 2.57 -4.51 5.61
N GLN A 119 1.43 -4.51 6.30
CA GLN A 119 0.66 -5.74 6.54
C GLN A 119 0.25 -6.40 5.22
N LYS A 120 -0.29 -5.64 4.26
CA LYS A 120 -0.76 -6.19 2.98
C LYS A 120 0.40 -6.74 2.14
N THR A 121 1.53 -6.04 2.08
CA THR A 121 2.72 -6.52 1.36
C THR A 121 3.26 -7.81 1.96
N SER A 122 3.29 -7.91 3.30
CA SER A 122 3.74 -9.12 3.99
C SER A 122 2.85 -10.35 3.78
N MET A 123 1.61 -10.15 3.34
CA MET A 123 0.61 -11.20 3.09
C MET A 123 0.52 -11.64 1.63
N LEU A 124 1.26 -10.99 0.74
CA LEU A 124 1.31 -11.38 -0.67
C LEU A 124 1.93 -12.77 -0.82
N PRO A 125 1.41 -13.63 -1.73
CA PRO A 125 2.08 -14.89 -2.06
C PRO A 125 3.44 -14.61 -2.71
N ASP A 126 4.34 -15.58 -2.69
CA ASP A 126 5.63 -15.42 -3.38
C ASP A 126 5.42 -15.46 -4.90
N PHE A 127 6.07 -14.52 -5.59
CA PHE A 127 6.12 -14.44 -7.05
C PHE A 127 7.56 -14.68 -7.51
N GLU A 128 7.72 -15.24 -8.71
CA GLU A 128 9.01 -15.48 -9.36
C GLU A 128 9.01 -14.74 -10.70
N PRO A 129 10.13 -14.15 -11.12
CA PRO A 129 10.19 -13.40 -12.37
C PRO A 129 9.95 -14.33 -13.56
N VAL A 130 9.08 -13.89 -14.47
CA VAL A 130 8.67 -14.61 -15.69
C VAL A 130 8.98 -13.78 -16.94
N TYR A 131 9.11 -12.46 -16.80
CA TYR A 131 9.38 -11.56 -17.92
C TYR A 131 10.89 -11.46 -18.17
N ASP A 132 11.31 -11.70 -19.42
CA ASP A 132 12.73 -11.75 -19.80
C ASP A 132 13.39 -10.36 -19.90
N GLU A 133 12.60 -9.28 -19.92
CA GLU A 133 13.07 -7.90 -20.05
C GLU A 133 12.93 -7.12 -18.74
N ASP A 134 13.77 -6.10 -18.56
CA ASP A 134 13.65 -5.19 -17.42
C ASP A 134 12.34 -4.40 -17.49
N LEU A 135 11.69 -4.23 -16.33
CA LEU A 135 10.45 -3.47 -16.24
C LEU A 135 10.71 -1.96 -16.40
N GLU A 136 9.87 -1.29 -17.17
CA GLU A 136 9.92 0.16 -17.38
C GLU A 136 9.71 0.94 -16.07
N GLN A 137 10.47 2.00 -15.84
CA GLN A 137 10.29 2.94 -14.72
C GLN A 137 9.39 4.10 -15.15
N PHE A 138 8.40 4.44 -14.34
CA PHE A 138 7.38 5.45 -14.63
C PHE A 138 7.58 6.72 -13.83
N VAL A 139 8.00 6.60 -12.58
CA VAL A 139 8.22 7.74 -11.69
C VAL A 139 9.43 8.53 -12.15
N THR A 140 9.22 9.83 -12.39
CA THR A 140 10.32 10.75 -12.72
C THR A 140 10.86 11.43 -11.47
N GLU A 141 12.06 12.02 -11.57
CA GLU A 141 12.64 12.85 -10.51
C GLU A 141 11.70 14.01 -10.11
N SER A 142 10.94 14.56 -11.07
CA SER A 142 9.95 15.60 -10.79
C SER A 142 8.77 15.09 -9.97
N ASP A 143 8.34 13.84 -10.19
CA ASP A 143 7.24 13.24 -9.42
C ASP A 143 7.70 12.92 -7.99
N TYR A 144 8.92 12.40 -7.86
CA TYR A 144 9.57 12.16 -6.57
C TYR A 144 9.67 13.46 -5.76
N GLU A 145 10.25 14.51 -6.36
CA GLU A 145 10.47 15.78 -5.67
C GLU A 145 9.16 16.49 -5.33
N PHE A 146 8.12 16.32 -6.15
CA PHE A 146 6.78 16.84 -5.84
C PHE A 146 6.23 16.26 -4.53
N VAL A 147 6.32 14.94 -4.34
CA VAL A 147 5.86 14.27 -3.11
C VAL A 147 6.77 14.64 -1.94
N HIS A 148 8.09 14.54 -2.13
CA HIS A 148 9.09 14.86 -1.12
C HIS A 148 8.91 16.28 -0.56
N GLN A 149 8.92 17.31 -1.41
CA GLN A 149 8.76 18.70 -0.99
C GLN A 149 7.39 18.99 -0.40
N GLY A 150 6.35 18.33 -0.92
CA GLY A 150 4.99 18.45 -0.41
C GLY A 150 4.87 17.96 1.04
N ILE A 151 5.57 16.88 1.41
CA ILE A 151 5.56 16.35 2.78
C ILE A 151 6.52 17.15 3.66
N LEU A 152 7.72 17.46 3.17
CA LEU A 152 8.71 18.26 3.89
C LEU A 152 8.12 19.61 4.33
N SER A 153 7.44 20.30 3.42
CA SER A 153 6.78 21.59 3.70
C SER A 153 5.68 21.49 4.75
N LEU A 154 5.00 20.35 4.84
CA LEU A 154 3.95 20.10 5.82
C LEU A 154 4.52 19.77 7.21
N LEU A 155 5.61 19.02 7.26
CA LEU A 155 6.21 18.55 8.51
C LEU A 155 7.16 19.57 9.14
N GLY A 156 7.89 20.34 8.34
CA GLY A 156 8.87 21.32 8.81
C GLY A 156 9.89 20.68 9.74
N ASP A 157 10.09 21.27 10.93
CA ASP A 157 11.09 20.83 11.90
C ASP A 157 10.88 19.40 12.44
N SER A 158 9.70 18.78 12.22
CA SER A 158 9.45 17.39 12.64
C SER A 158 9.72 16.37 11.55
N ASP A 159 10.26 16.78 10.40
CA ASP A 159 10.60 15.88 9.31
C ASP A 159 11.86 15.05 9.60
N SER A 160 12.87 15.69 10.18
CA SER A 160 14.17 15.05 10.45
C SER A 160 14.13 14.26 11.75
N PHE A 161 14.73 13.07 11.72
CA PHE A 161 14.95 12.23 12.89
C PHE A 161 16.31 11.53 12.79
N ALA A 162 16.78 11.00 13.92
CA ALA A 162 18.02 10.25 13.96
C ALA A 162 17.73 8.76 14.10
N GLU A 163 18.39 7.95 13.29
CA GLU A 163 18.39 6.49 13.40
C GLU A 163 19.81 5.95 13.47
N TYR A 164 19.96 4.76 14.03
CA TYR A 164 21.25 4.08 13.99
C TYR A 164 21.34 3.34 12.67
N SER A 165 22.36 3.63 11.89
CA SER A 165 22.61 2.92 10.65
C SER A 165 23.11 1.51 11.00
N ASP A 166 22.42 0.48 10.53
CA ASP A 166 22.87 -0.92 10.59
C ASP A 166 23.97 -1.20 9.56
N THR A 167 24.74 -0.17 9.15
CA THR A 167 25.91 -0.39 8.32
C THR A 167 26.86 -1.28 9.13
N ASP A 168 26.98 -2.54 8.68
CA ASP A 168 28.03 -3.47 9.05
C ASP A 168 29.38 -2.86 8.64
N ASN A 169 29.83 -1.83 9.35
CA ASN A 169 31.18 -1.34 9.28
C ASN A 169 31.99 -2.18 10.27
N PRO A 170 32.73 -3.21 9.81
CA PRO A 170 33.55 -4.05 10.70
C PRO A 170 34.65 -3.26 11.44
N TRP A 171 34.80 -1.97 11.14
CA TRP A 171 35.75 -1.05 11.76
C TRP A 171 35.11 -0.03 12.71
N SER A 172 33.77 0.00 12.82
CA SER A 172 33.07 0.86 13.79
C SER A 172 32.60 0.04 14.99
N GLU A 173 33.13 0.35 16.17
CA GLU A 173 32.71 -0.28 17.44
C GLU A 173 31.36 0.24 17.95
N MET A 174 30.77 1.26 17.31
CA MET A 174 29.51 1.89 17.73
C MET A 174 28.63 2.22 16.51
N PRO A 175 27.32 1.90 16.54
CA PRO A 175 26.45 2.22 15.41
C PRO A 175 26.46 3.73 15.14
N GLU A 176 26.67 4.12 13.88
CA GLU A 176 26.71 5.53 13.49
C GLU A 176 25.28 6.10 13.50
N LEU A 177 25.12 7.28 14.08
CA LEU A 177 23.84 7.98 14.16
C LEU A 177 23.64 8.73 12.83
N GLU A 178 22.72 8.24 12.00
CA GLU A 178 22.40 8.78 10.68
C GLU A 178 21.17 9.71 10.77
N ALA A 179 21.24 10.83 10.06
CA ALA A 179 20.13 11.76 9.96
C ALA A 179 19.22 11.33 8.81
N SER A 180 18.00 10.94 9.14
CA SER A 180 16.98 10.48 8.20
C SER A 180 15.78 11.42 8.19
N SER A 181 15.01 11.37 7.12
CA SER A 181 13.85 12.24 6.88
C SER A 181 12.58 11.41 6.70
N ILE A 182 11.47 11.86 7.29
CA ILE A 182 10.16 11.25 7.05
C ILE A 182 9.78 11.47 5.58
N SER A 183 9.90 12.69 5.04
CA SER A 183 9.53 12.99 3.65
C SER A 183 10.33 12.17 2.64
N GLU A 184 11.63 11.98 2.86
CA GLU A 184 12.48 11.16 2.00
C GLU A 184 12.05 9.69 2.02
N ASN A 185 11.87 9.12 3.22
CA ASN A 185 11.40 7.75 3.37
C ASN A 185 10.02 7.54 2.71
N ILE A 186 9.10 8.50 2.80
CA ILE A 186 7.80 8.40 2.12
C ILE A 186 7.93 8.54 0.60
N ALA A 187 8.82 9.39 0.10
CA ALA A 187 9.06 9.55 -1.33
C ALA A 187 9.68 8.29 -1.95
N ASP A 188 10.59 7.61 -1.24
CA ASP A 188 11.15 6.32 -1.63
C ASP A 188 10.06 5.24 -1.72
N ILE A 189 9.19 5.13 -0.71
CA ILE A 189 8.04 4.21 -0.73
C ILE A 189 7.08 4.56 -1.87
N TYR A 190 6.83 5.86 -2.12
CA TYR A 190 5.99 6.32 -3.22
C TYR A 190 6.53 5.84 -4.57
N GLN A 191 7.84 5.91 -4.78
CA GLN A 191 8.47 5.51 -6.03
C GLN A 191 8.18 4.04 -6.36
N ASP A 192 8.48 3.12 -5.43
CA ASP A 192 8.23 1.70 -5.61
C ASP A 192 6.75 1.38 -5.84
N LEU A 193 5.85 1.98 -5.03
CA LEU A 193 4.42 1.72 -5.13
C LEU A 193 3.80 2.28 -6.42
N LYS A 194 4.21 3.47 -6.85
CA LYS A 194 3.69 4.11 -8.07
C LYS A 194 4.15 3.36 -9.32
N ASP A 195 5.43 3.01 -9.40
CA ASP A 195 5.97 2.19 -10.49
C ASP A 195 5.26 0.85 -10.58
N PHE A 196 5.09 0.17 -9.44
CA PHE A 196 4.32 -1.07 -9.36
C PHE A 196 2.90 -0.90 -9.93
N LEU A 197 2.16 0.12 -9.47
CA LEU A 197 0.78 0.35 -9.92
C LEU A 197 0.70 0.64 -11.42
N MET A 198 1.64 1.41 -11.96
CA MET A 198 1.68 1.73 -13.39
C MET A 198 1.90 0.49 -14.24
N ARG A 199 2.83 -0.39 -13.84
CA ARG A 199 3.09 -1.68 -14.50
C ARG A 199 1.90 -2.62 -14.38
N TYR A 200 1.32 -2.71 -13.18
CA TYR A 200 0.17 -3.58 -12.91
C TYR A 200 -1.08 -3.17 -13.70
N GLN A 201 -1.26 -1.87 -13.96
CA GLN A 201 -2.39 -1.33 -14.73
C GLN A 201 -2.33 -1.61 -16.23
N MET A 202 -1.18 -2.05 -16.77
CA MET A 202 -1.05 -2.41 -18.19
C MET A 202 -1.86 -3.65 -18.56
N GLY A 203 -2.15 -4.53 -17.60
CA GLY A 203 -2.99 -5.72 -17.79
C GLY A 203 -2.31 -6.88 -18.53
N ASN A 204 -0.99 -6.85 -18.72
CA ASN A 204 -0.22 -8.02 -19.18
C ASN A 204 0.18 -8.86 -17.95
N GLU A 205 -0.25 -10.12 -17.91
CA GLU A 205 -0.07 -11.01 -16.76
C GLU A 205 1.41 -11.24 -16.39
N ASP A 206 2.31 -11.30 -17.38
CA ASP A 206 3.74 -11.49 -17.13
C ASP A 206 4.34 -10.23 -16.48
N ILE A 207 4.01 -9.05 -17.02
CA ILE A 207 4.43 -7.75 -16.45
C ILE A 207 3.85 -7.55 -15.04
N MET A 208 2.59 -7.96 -14.82
CA MET A 208 1.94 -7.88 -13.52
C MET A 208 2.62 -8.79 -12.49
N ASN A 209 2.99 -10.01 -12.87
CA ASN A 209 3.70 -10.95 -12.02
C ASN A 209 5.05 -10.37 -11.60
N ASP A 210 5.84 -9.92 -12.56
CA ASP A 210 7.18 -9.39 -12.31
C ASP A 210 7.13 -8.07 -11.53
N ALA A 211 6.10 -7.24 -11.76
CA ALA A 211 5.87 -6.04 -10.95
C ALA A 211 5.60 -6.38 -9.48
N LEU A 212 4.82 -7.44 -9.20
CA LEU A 212 4.58 -7.92 -7.83
C LEU A 212 5.87 -8.47 -7.22
N HIS A 213 6.61 -9.31 -7.97
CA HIS A 213 7.90 -9.86 -7.53
C HIS A 213 8.89 -8.72 -7.18
N LEU A 214 9.07 -7.75 -8.07
CA LEU A 214 9.99 -6.64 -7.87
C LEU A 214 9.57 -5.77 -6.67
N CYS A 215 8.27 -5.46 -6.55
CA CYS A 215 7.75 -4.69 -5.42
C CYS A 215 7.96 -5.42 -4.08
N GLN A 216 7.78 -6.75 -4.04
CA GLN A 216 8.04 -7.58 -2.86
C GLN A 216 9.53 -7.67 -2.53
N ARG A 217 10.39 -7.81 -3.53
CA ARG A 217 11.84 -7.84 -3.32
C ARG A 217 12.32 -6.51 -2.76
N SER A 218 11.94 -5.40 -3.39
CA SER A 218 12.24 -4.04 -2.92
C SER A 218 11.69 -3.78 -1.51
N PHE A 219 10.52 -4.35 -1.17
CA PHE A 219 10.00 -4.27 0.20
C PHE A 219 10.91 -4.96 1.22
N ARG A 220 11.38 -6.16 0.90
CA ARG A 220 12.25 -6.95 1.81
C ARG A 220 13.64 -6.35 1.94
N GLU A 221 14.14 -5.70 0.90
CA GLU A 221 15.52 -5.22 0.81
C GLU A 221 15.68 -3.72 1.10
N TYR A 222 14.63 -2.91 0.91
CA TYR A 222 14.75 -1.45 0.92
C TYR A 222 13.55 -0.75 1.58
N TRP A 223 12.44 -0.54 0.86
CA TRP A 223 11.39 0.39 1.32
C TRP A 223 10.61 -0.10 2.53
N GLY A 224 10.63 -1.40 2.84
CA GLY A 224 10.01 -1.96 4.03
C GLY A 224 10.69 -1.48 5.32
N GLU A 225 12.01 -1.31 5.30
CA GLU A 225 12.76 -0.73 6.43
C GLU A 225 12.47 0.77 6.55
N LYS A 226 12.55 1.51 5.44
CA LYS A 226 12.21 2.94 5.37
C LYS A 226 10.81 3.23 5.93
N LEU A 227 9.84 2.35 5.64
CA LEU A 227 8.49 2.41 6.18
C LEU A 227 8.48 2.31 7.71
N LEU A 228 9.19 1.34 8.27
CA LEU A 228 9.23 1.13 9.72
C LEU A 228 9.94 2.29 10.43
N SER A 229 11.03 2.80 9.86
CA SER A 229 11.71 4.00 10.35
C SER A 229 10.80 5.23 10.35
N ALA A 230 10.10 5.47 9.25
CA ALA A 230 9.11 6.55 9.16
C ALA A 230 7.97 6.35 10.17
N LEU A 231 7.44 5.13 10.31
CA LEU A 231 6.36 4.83 11.26
C LEU A 231 6.77 5.08 12.72
N LYS A 232 8.00 4.71 13.09
CA LYS A 232 8.58 5.00 14.39
C LYS A 232 8.72 6.51 14.63
N ALA A 233 9.28 7.24 13.67
CA ALA A 233 9.43 8.68 13.75
C ALA A 233 8.06 9.39 13.91
N ILE A 234 7.07 9.00 13.10
CA ILE A 234 5.69 9.51 13.18
C ILE A 234 5.08 9.22 14.56
N HIS A 235 5.29 8.02 15.12
CA HIS A 235 4.78 7.67 16.44
C HIS A 235 5.36 8.60 17.52
N HIS A 236 6.67 8.84 17.50
CA HIS A 236 7.31 9.76 18.44
C HIS A 236 6.76 11.19 18.31
N THR A 237 6.59 11.70 17.08
CA THR A 237 6.03 13.02 16.81
C THR A 237 4.56 13.16 17.25
N LEU A 238 3.78 12.08 17.22
CA LEU A 238 2.37 12.13 17.62
C LEU A 238 2.15 11.99 19.13
N TYR A 239 2.97 11.18 19.80
CA TYR A 239 2.70 10.73 21.18
C TYR A 239 3.78 11.08 22.19
N CYS A 240 5.02 11.30 21.77
CA CYS A 240 6.13 11.58 22.69
C CYS A 240 6.47 13.07 22.79
N THR A 241 6.29 13.84 21.71
CA THR A 241 6.51 15.29 21.72
C THR A 241 5.30 16.10 22.21
N ALA A 242 4.14 15.46 22.39
CA ALA A 242 2.92 16.12 22.86
C ALA A 242 2.90 16.38 24.37
N ASP A 243 3.81 15.78 25.14
CA ASP A 243 3.89 15.95 26.60
C ASP A 243 4.72 17.18 27.03
N SER A 244 5.36 17.90 26.10
CA SER A 244 6.14 19.11 26.41
C SER A 244 5.37 20.43 26.31
N ASP A 245 4.17 20.43 25.71
CA ASP A 245 3.38 21.64 25.49
C ASP A 245 2.11 21.74 26.38
N GLU A 246 1.98 20.86 27.37
CA GLU A 246 0.90 20.93 28.38
C GLU A 246 1.46 21.14 29.80
N ASP A 247 1.85 22.39 30.06
CA ASP A 247 1.99 22.96 31.40
C ASP A 247 0.58 23.15 32.03
N ASP A 248 -0.19 22.05 32.19
CA ASP A 248 -1.46 22.03 32.95
C ASP A 248 -2.07 20.62 33.18
N ARG A 249 -1.26 19.54 33.24
CA ARG A 249 -1.71 18.28 33.86
C ARG A 249 -1.01 18.08 35.21
N GLN A 250 -1.76 18.31 36.28
CA GLN A 250 -1.40 17.90 37.63
C GLN A 250 -0.86 16.47 37.63
N PRO A 251 0.20 16.15 38.40
CA PRO A 251 0.78 14.82 38.43
C PRO A 251 -0.22 13.85 39.06
N GLN A 252 -1.02 13.18 38.22
CA GLN A 252 -1.85 12.09 38.68
C GLN A 252 -1.11 10.76 38.56
N SER A 253 -0.67 10.37 39.75
CA SER A 253 -0.51 9.01 40.24
C SER A 253 0.88 8.40 40.13
N GLU A 254 1.41 8.19 41.33
CA GLU A 254 2.45 7.25 41.76
C GLU A 254 2.11 5.78 41.40
N ASN A 255 1.56 5.53 40.21
CA ASN A 255 1.19 4.21 39.70
C ASN A 255 1.68 4.01 38.26
N SER A 256 2.88 4.51 37.95
CA SER A 256 3.57 4.09 36.72
C SER A 256 3.81 2.58 36.79
N PHE A 257 3.30 1.85 35.80
CA PHE A 257 3.49 0.41 35.63
C PHE A 257 4.97 0.01 35.72
N LEU A 258 5.87 0.90 35.28
CA LEU A 258 7.32 0.71 35.37
C LEU A 258 7.85 0.82 36.80
N HIS A 259 7.26 1.70 37.62
CA HIS A 259 7.63 1.83 39.03
C HIS A 259 7.16 0.62 39.84
N ARG A 260 5.96 0.10 39.55
CA ARG A 260 5.45 -1.14 40.16
C ARG A 260 6.35 -2.33 39.82
N ARG A 261 6.73 -2.44 38.55
CA ARG A 261 7.61 -3.52 38.08
C ARG A 261 9.03 -3.41 38.64
N MET A 262 9.56 -2.20 38.83
CA MET A 262 10.85 -1.99 39.51
C MET A 262 10.80 -2.38 40.98
N ASN A 263 9.72 -2.01 41.69
CA ASN A 263 9.56 -2.38 43.10
C ASN A 263 9.39 -3.90 43.26
N ASP A 264 8.65 -4.55 42.35
CA ASP A 264 8.51 -6.02 42.36
C ASP A 264 9.87 -6.74 42.20
N TYR A 265 10.78 -6.21 41.37
CA TYR A 265 12.15 -6.75 41.25
C TYR A 265 13.04 -6.48 42.45
N GLN A 266 12.80 -5.37 43.18
CA GLN A 266 13.55 -5.05 44.39
C GLN A 266 13.10 -5.94 45.55
N GLU A 267 11.79 -6.17 45.69
CA GLU A 267 11.26 -7.08 46.72
C GLU A 267 11.65 -8.55 46.49
N GLU A 268 11.78 -9.02 45.24
CA GLU A 268 12.26 -10.38 44.95
C GLU A 268 13.74 -10.57 45.33
N ASN A 269 14.60 -9.57 45.12
CA ASN A 269 16.02 -9.66 45.45
C ASN A 269 16.31 -9.54 46.95
N ASP A 270 15.52 -8.74 47.67
CA ASP A 270 15.69 -8.55 49.12
C ASP A 270 15.22 -9.79 49.93
N ASN A 271 14.36 -10.63 49.34
CA ASN A 271 13.89 -11.87 49.94
C ASN A 271 14.77 -13.10 49.62
N GLU A 272 15.76 -12.97 48.73
CA GLU A 272 16.66 -14.09 48.35
C GLU A 272 17.92 -14.18 49.24
N TRP A 273 18.17 -13.17 50.09
CA TRP A 273 19.32 -13.12 51.01
C TRP A 273 18.95 -13.04 52.50
N ASN A 274 17.72 -13.39 52.88
CA ASN A 274 17.26 -13.52 54.28
C ASN A 274 16.82 -14.95 54.62
#